data_AF-A0A2V7XNB8-F1
#
_entry.id   AF-A0A2V7XNB8-F1
#
_cell.length_a   1.000
_cell.length_b   1.000
_cell.length_c   1.000
_cell.angle_alpha   90.00
_cell.angle_beta   90.00
_cell.angle_gamma   90.00
#
_symmetry.space_group_name_H-M   'P 1'
#
loop_
_entity.id
_entity.type
_entity.pdbx_description
1 polymer ?
#
loop_
_entity_poly.entity_id
_entity_poly.type
_entity_poly.pdbx_seq_one_letter_code
_entity_poly.pdbx_strand_id
1 'polypeptide(L)'
;MPEVERVGRGDRFAFLSLRACASIGETFRHVRRASYHRTSLMLNAIDLLERAISFCTNHWVFFLVLVLAFAFRNVEPLLKRLRPAGEPATRDSIACGLVVVASLIVSVGYAQLHGTPVPRYHDDFAYLLDGDTFMRGRMSNPTHPLWPHFETMHVLQVPRTISKYPVGQGLTFAAGSILFGHPLRAVWIIGAAACAAMWWALRVWTTPALALLGGMAVAIHPTMLEWMESYHGGALAMLGGALLLASAGKDKTFGAMAAIGVVLLAITRPYEGLILCIAIGVVLIRRVTPIGIAILLAGLALIAWNNRSITGNPFVLPYSVYERQYDPAPNFLWER
;
A
#
# COMPACT_ATOMS: atom_id res chain seq x y z
N MET A 1 -52.01 8.51 36.17
CA MET A 1 -50.93 7.80 36.89
C MET A 1 -50.91 6.36 36.42
N PRO A 2 -49.86 5.94 35.70
CA PRO A 2 -49.43 4.55 35.69
C PRO A 2 -48.05 4.42 36.36
N GLU A 3 -47.93 3.41 37.21
CA GLU A 3 -46.75 3.02 37.99
C GLU A 3 -45.58 2.62 37.09
N VAL A 4 -44.40 3.18 37.40
CA VAL A 4 -43.12 2.66 36.92
C VAL A 4 -42.60 1.69 37.97
N GLU A 5 -42.40 0.46 37.54
CA GLU A 5 -41.94 -0.69 38.30
C GLU A 5 -40.56 -0.44 38.95
N ARG A 6 -40.42 -0.81 40.23
CA ARG A 6 -39.20 -0.63 41.01
C ARG A 6 -38.09 -1.56 40.51
N VAL A 7 -36.97 -0.98 40.10
CA VAL A 7 -35.71 -1.70 39.88
C VAL A 7 -35.17 -2.23 41.21
N GLY A 8 -35.00 -3.55 41.29
CA GLY A 8 -34.43 -4.27 42.42
C GLY A 8 -32.93 -4.02 42.57
N ARG A 9 -32.49 -3.95 43.83
CA ARG A 9 -31.13 -3.66 44.31
C ARG A 9 -30.02 -4.43 43.57
N GLY A 10 -29.14 -3.68 42.91
CA GLY A 10 -27.85 -4.16 42.41
C GLY A 10 -26.96 -3.11 41.75
N ASP A 11 -27.19 -1.82 41.99
CA ASP A 11 -26.43 -0.72 41.38
C ASP A 11 -25.07 -0.50 42.06
N ARG A 12 -24.00 -0.52 41.25
CA ARG A 12 -22.76 0.24 41.50
C ARG A 12 -22.37 1.01 40.25
N PHE A 13 -23.14 2.03 39.89
CA PHE A 13 -22.60 3.20 39.19
C PHE A 13 -22.49 4.35 40.19
N ALA A 14 -21.33 4.45 40.82
CA ALA A 14 -21.02 5.56 41.71
C ALA A 14 -20.72 6.81 40.88
N PHE A 15 -21.65 7.76 40.87
CA PHE A 15 -21.39 9.15 40.53
C PHE A 15 -20.27 9.70 41.43
N LEU A 16 -19.12 9.99 40.86
CA LEU A 16 -18.07 10.73 41.54
C LEU A 16 -18.55 12.16 41.77
N SER A 17 -18.81 12.49 43.04
CA SER A 17 -19.15 13.85 43.47
C SER A 17 -18.02 14.83 43.12
N LEU A 18 -18.37 16.03 42.69
CA LEU A 18 -17.47 17.14 42.32
C LEU A 18 -16.43 17.50 43.42
N ARG A 19 -16.60 17.04 44.66
CA ARG A 19 -15.60 17.21 45.73
C ARG A 19 -14.43 16.22 45.66
N ALA A 20 -14.57 15.06 45.00
CA ALA A 20 -13.49 14.11 44.79
C ALA A 20 -12.46 14.61 43.73
N CYS A 21 -12.89 15.39 42.74
CA CYS A 21 -11.99 15.96 41.73
C CYS A 21 -11.08 17.06 42.29
N ALA A 22 -11.50 17.80 43.32
CA ALA A 22 -10.71 18.89 43.89
C ALA A 22 -9.51 18.38 44.72
N SER A 23 -9.65 17.23 45.40
CA SER A 23 -8.57 16.63 46.22
C SER A 23 -7.48 15.92 45.40
N ILE A 24 -7.75 15.54 44.14
CA ILE A 24 -6.75 14.93 43.25
C ILE A 24 -5.87 16.00 42.57
N GLY A 25 -6.37 17.23 42.46
CA GLY A 25 -5.68 18.35 41.79
C GLY A 25 -4.50 18.97 42.56
N GLU A 26 -4.38 18.73 43.87
CA GLU A 26 -3.28 19.28 44.68
C GLU A 26 -2.14 18.29 44.93
N THR A 27 -2.42 16.99 45.02
CA THR A 27 -1.38 15.96 45.17
C THR A 27 -0.55 15.76 43.89
N PHE A 28 -1.09 16.09 42.72
CA PHE A 28 -0.38 15.95 41.44
C PHE A 28 0.56 17.12 41.09
N ARG A 29 0.53 18.23 41.83
CA ARG A 29 1.33 19.43 41.49
C ARG A 29 2.71 19.49 42.16
N HIS A 30 3.01 18.63 43.14
CA HIS A 30 4.30 18.68 43.85
C HIS A 30 5.33 17.59 43.51
N VAL A 31 5.06 16.68 42.56
CA VAL A 31 6.05 15.66 42.14
C VAL A 31 6.62 15.93 40.73
N ARG A 32 6.15 16.96 40.01
CA ARG A 32 6.48 17.13 38.59
C ARG A 32 7.21 18.44 38.29
N ARG A 33 8.50 18.52 38.67
CA ARG A 33 9.51 19.43 38.07
C ARG A 33 10.88 19.24 38.74
N ALA A 34 11.63 18.23 38.33
CA ALA A 34 13.10 18.23 38.39
C ALA A 34 13.78 16.98 37.80
N SER A 35 13.08 15.86 37.59
CA SER A 35 13.74 14.59 37.22
C SER A 35 13.10 13.82 36.05
N TYR A 36 12.46 14.50 35.09
CA TYR A 36 11.76 13.83 33.97
C TYR A 36 12.44 13.98 32.60
N HIS A 37 13.45 14.84 32.46
CA HIS A 37 14.02 15.11 31.14
C HIS A 37 15.23 14.25 30.76
N ARG A 38 15.97 13.70 31.72
CA ARG A 38 17.14 12.87 31.43
C ARG A 38 16.82 11.37 31.33
N THR A 39 15.80 10.91 32.06
CA THR A 39 15.36 9.50 32.08
C THR A 39 14.49 9.12 30.89
N SER A 40 13.69 10.05 30.35
CA SER A 40 12.83 9.79 29.17
C SER A 40 13.63 9.63 27.88
N LEU A 41 14.72 10.38 27.69
CA LEU A 41 15.60 10.23 26.53
C LEU A 41 16.37 8.89 26.53
N MET A 42 16.84 8.43 27.68
CA MET A 42 17.53 7.13 27.79
C MET A 42 16.58 5.94 27.66
N LEU A 43 15.36 6.02 28.24
CA LEU A 43 14.31 5.02 28.03
C LEU A 43 13.94 4.93 26.54
N ASN A 44 13.79 6.07 25.85
CA ASN A 44 13.54 6.09 24.41
C ASN A 44 14.70 5.51 23.58
N ALA A 45 15.95 5.71 24.00
CA ALA A 45 17.10 5.19 23.28
C ALA A 45 17.25 3.67 23.43
N ILE A 46 16.98 3.13 24.63
CA ILE A 46 16.97 1.68 24.87
C ILE A 46 15.79 1.04 24.11
N ASP A 47 14.59 1.61 24.20
CA ASP A 47 13.42 1.13 23.43
C ASP A 47 13.67 1.17 21.93
N LEU A 48 14.32 2.23 21.43
CA LEU A 48 14.70 2.35 20.02
C LEU A 48 15.74 1.29 19.64
N LEU A 49 16.73 1.05 20.51
CA LEU A 49 17.76 0.03 20.30
C LEU A 49 17.14 -1.37 20.30
N GLU A 50 16.24 -1.68 21.22
CA GLU A 50 15.52 -2.96 21.28
C GLU A 50 14.66 -3.16 20.03
N ARG A 51 13.94 -2.13 19.58
CA ARG A 51 13.19 -2.17 18.32
C ARG A 51 14.10 -2.38 17.12
N ALA A 52 15.27 -1.72 17.08
CA ALA A 52 16.24 -1.88 16.01
C ALA A 52 16.85 -3.29 16.01
N ILE A 53 17.24 -3.82 17.17
CA ILE A 53 17.77 -5.18 17.32
C ILE A 53 16.70 -6.19 16.91
N SER A 54 15.45 -6.02 17.35
CA SER A 54 14.33 -6.89 16.99
C SER A 54 14.08 -6.87 15.49
N PHE A 55 14.06 -5.68 14.86
CA PHE A 55 13.91 -5.53 13.42
C PHE A 55 15.05 -6.21 12.65
N CYS A 56 16.30 -5.99 13.05
CA CYS A 56 17.47 -6.64 12.47
C CYS A 56 17.42 -8.17 12.61
N THR A 57 17.02 -8.65 13.78
CA THR A 57 16.93 -10.08 14.08
C THR A 57 15.81 -10.74 13.29
N ASN A 58 14.66 -10.10 13.15
CA ASN A 58 13.54 -10.65 12.39
C ASN A 58 13.78 -10.62 10.88
N HIS A 59 14.70 -9.78 10.40
CA HIS A 59 14.90 -9.52 8.97
C HIS A 59 16.35 -9.76 8.53
N TRP A 60 17.09 -10.60 9.26
CA TRP A 60 18.51 -10.85 9.01
C TRP A 60 18.79 -11.37 7.59
N VAL A 61 17.88 -12.13 6.99
CA VAL A 61 18.01 -12.63 5.61
C VAL A 61 18.04 -11.47 4.61
N PHE A 62 17.20 -10.45 4.82
CA PHE A 62 17.21 -9.24 4.00
C PHE A 62 18.56 -8.50 4.11
N PHE A 63 19.08 -8.34 5.34
CA PHE A 63 20.39 -7.71 5.55
C PHE A 63 21.54 -8.53 4.94
N LEU A 64 21.47 -9.86 4.99
CA LEU A 64 22.44 -10.72 4.32
C LEU A 64 22.45 -10.48 2.81
N VAL A 65 21.28 -10.40 2.17
CA VAL A 65 21.19 -10.09 0.73
C VAL A 65 21.74 -8.69 0.42
N LEU A 66 21.50 -7.70 1.27
CA LEU A 66 22.10 -6.36 1.13
C LEU A 66 23.63 -6.39 1.24
N VAL A 67 24.19 -7.11 2.22
CA VAL A 67 25.64 -7.26 2.39
C VAL A 67 26.24 -7.92 1.15
N LEU A 68 25.60 -8.96 0.62
CA LEU A 68 26.02 -9.59 -0.63
C LEU A 68 25.99 -8.59 -1.79
N ALA A 69 24.92 -7.81 -1.94
CA ALA A 69 24.83 -6.77 -2.97
C ALA A 69 25.99 -5.74 -2.88
N PHE A 70 26.36 -5.32 -1.67
CA PHE A 70 27.52 -4.44 -1.44
C PHE A 70 28.86 -5.13 -1.75
N ALA A 71 29.03 -6.40 -1.35
CA ALA A 71 30.25 -7.16 -1.64
C ALA A 71 30.45 -7.34 -3.15
N PHE A 72 29.37 -7.64 -3.89
CA PHE A 72 29.40 -7.81 -5.35
C PHE A 72 29.51 -6.49 -6.12
N ARG A 73 29.18 -5.34 -5.51
CA ARG A 73 29.38 -4.01 -6.12
C ARG A 73 30.85 -3.73 -6.45
N ASN A 74 31.78 -4.15 -5.60
CA ASN A 74 33.21 -3.87 -5.78
C ASN A 74 33.90 -4.78 -6.80
N VAL A 75 33.26 -5.88 -7.22
CA VAL A 75 33.75 -6.78 -8.28
C VAL A 75 33.30 -6.31 -9.68
N GLU A 76 32.46 -5.27 -9.73
CA GLU A 76 31.80 -4.76 -10.95
C GLU A 76 32.76 -4.30 -12.06
N PRO A 77 33.87 -3.56 -11.81
CA PRO A 77 34.80 -3.15 -12.87
C PRO A 77 35.55 -4.33 -13.49
N LEU A 78 35.83 -5.37 -12.68
CA LEU A 78 36.55 -6.57 -13.10
C LEU A 78 35.64 -7.49 -13.92
N LEU A 79 34.38 -7.65 -13.51
CA LEU A 79 33.39 -8.46 -14.22
C LEU A 79 32.91 -7.81 -15.53
N LYS A 80 32.87 -6.48 -15.62
CA LYS A 80 32.59 -5.77 -16.89
C LYS A 80 33.67 -6.02 -17.95
N ARG A 81 34.94 -6.23 -17.56
CA ARG A 81 36.04 -6.57 -18.48
C ARG A 81 36.01 -8.01 -18.96
N LEU A 82 35.40 -8.90 -18.19
CA LEU A 82 35.30 -10.34 -18.51
C LEU A 82 33.99 -10.70 -19.21
N ARG A 83 33.11 -9.72 -19.48
CA ARG A 83 31.82 -9.98 -20.12
C ARG A 83 31.92 -9.96 -21.65
N PRO A 84 31.56 -11.07 -22.33
CA PRO A 84 31.22 -11.00 -23.73
C PRO A 84 29.96 -10.15 -23.90
N ALA A 85 29.97 -9.26 -24.91
CA ALA A 85 28.80 -8.49 -25.28
C ALA A 85 27.68 -9.44 -25.74
N GLY A 86 26.52 -9.38 -25.09
CA GLY A 86 25.33 -10.17 -25.48
C GLY A 86 25.10 -11.44 -24.64
N GLU A 87 24.96 -11.31 -23.31
CA GLU A 87 24.43 -12.43 -22.52
C GLU A 87 23.02 -12.84 -23.01
N PRO A 88 22.74 -14.15 -23.13
CA PRO A 88 21.50 -14.64 -23.76
C PRO A 88 20.27 -14.40 -22.87
N ALA A 89 19.15 -14.06 -23.50
CA ALA A 89 17.84 -13.82 -22.88
C ALA A 89 17.35 -14.96 -21.96
N THR A 90 17.83 -16.19 -22.18
CA THR A 90 17.53 -17.36 -21.34
C THR A 90 17.98 -17.21 -19.89
N ARG A 91 19.08 -16.48 -19.62
CA ARG A 91 19.55 -16.22 -18.25
C ARG A 91 18.68 -15.19 -17.53
N ASP A 92 18.18 -14.21 -18.26
CA ASP A 92 17.30 -13.17 -17.72
C ASP A 92 15.92 -13.75 -17.37
N SER A 93 15.37 -14.65 -18.20
CA SER A 93 14.11 -15.36 -17.87
C SER A 93 14.23 -16.23 -16.62
N ILE A 94 15.36 -16.94 -16.45
CA ILE A 94 15.61 -17.73 -15.23
C ILE A 94 15.72 -16.81 -14.01
N ALA A 95 16.48 -15.70 -14.10
CA ALA A 95 16.63 -14.75 -13.00
C ALA A 95 15.28 -14.14 -12.58
N CYS A 96 14.47 -13.69 -13.56
CA CYS A 96 13.12 -13.20 -13.30
C CYS A 96 12.24 -14.29 -12.66
N GLY A 97 12.29 -15.52 -13.19
CA GLY A 97 11.54 -16.65 -12.65
C GLY A 97 11.92 -16.96 -11.20
N LEU A 98 13.20 -16.92 -10.86
CA LEU A 98 13.68 -17.11 -9.49
C LEU A 98 13.12 -16.05 -8.54
N VAL A 99 13.07 -14.77 -8.95
CA VAL A 99 12.48 -13.68 -8.13
C VAL A 99 10.98 -13.90 -7.91
N VAL A 100 10.25 -14.27 -8.96
CA VAL A 100 8.80 -14.58 -8.88
C VAL A 100 8.57 -15.75 -7.92
N VAL A 101 9.31 -16.85 -8.09
CA VAL A 101 9.20 -18.04 -7.26
C VAL A 101 9.53 -17.72 -5.81
N ALA A 102 10.59 -16.95 -5.54
CA ALA A 102 10.95 -16.54 -4.19
C ALA A 102 9.81 -15.74 -3.52
N SER A 103 9.25 -14.75 -4.21
CA SER A 103 8.14 -13.95 -3.71
C SER A 103 6.91 -14.81 -3.37
N LEU A 104 6.55 -15.74 -4.26
CA LEU A 104 5.39 -16.62 -4.06
C LEU A 104 5.62 -17.63 -2.93
N ILE A 105 6.82 -18.21 -2.84
CA ILE A 105 7.17 -19.15 -1.76
C ILE A 105 7.02 -18.47 -0.40
N VAL A 106 7.47 -17.22 -0.27
CA VAL A 106 7.35 -16.51 1.01
C VAL A 106 5.88 -16.24 1.34
N SER A 107 5.10 -15.65 0.43
CA SER A 107 3.70 -15.31 0.71
C SER A 107 2.81 -16.54 0.94
N VAL A 108 2.93 -17.56 0.08
CA VAL A 108 2.16 -18.79 0.21
C VAL A 108 2.64 -19.59 1.42
N GLY A 109 3.96 -19.72 1.61
CA GLY A 109 4.55 -20.43 2.73
C GLY A 109 4.12 -19.85 4.07
N TYR A 110 4.12 -18.52 4.20
CA TYR A 110 3.61 -17.84 5.39
C TYR A 110 2.14 -18.19 5.65
N ALA A 111 1.29 -18.07 4.63
CA ALA A 111 -0.14 -18.39 4.76
C ALA A 111 -0.41 -19.88 5.09
N GLN A 112 0.44 -20.79 4.61
CA GLN A 112 0.33 -22.22 4.95
C GLN A 112 0.76 -22.52 6.39
N LEU A 113 1.78 -21.82 6.89
CA LEU A 113 2.31 -22.03 8.25
C LEU A 113 1.48 -21.33 9.33
N HIS A 114 0.94 -20.15 9.04
CA HIS A 114 0.29 -19.27 10.02
C HIS A 114 -1.20 -19.05 9.76
N GLY A 115 -1.74 -19.62 8.69
CA GLY A 115 -3.09 -19.37 8.22
C GLY A 115 -3.17 -18.12 7.34
N THR A 116 -4.29 -17.98 6.63
CA THR A 116 -4.52 -16.81 5.78
C THR A 116 -4.77 -15.58 6.64
N PRO A 117 -4.13 -14.43 6.36
CA PRO A 117 -4.35 -13.21 7.12
C PRO A 117 -5.80 -12.76 7.10
N VAL A 118 -6.32 -12.41 8.28
CA VAL A 118 -7.61 -11.75 8.45
C VAL A 118 -7.43 -10.22 8.40
N PRO A 119 -8.44 -9.47 7.93
CA PRO A 119 -8.45 -8.01 8.01
C PRO A 119 -8.23 -7.49 9.44
N ARG A 120 -7.37 -6.48 9.62
CA ARG A 120 -7.01 -5.92 10.93
C ARG A 120 -7.16 -4.41 11.00
N TYR A 121 -6.99 -3.73 9.88
CA TYR A 121 -7.01 -2.28 9.81
C TYR A 121 -8.32 -1.77 9.20
N HIS A 122 -8.72 -0.56 9.57
CA HIS A 122 -9.90 0.09 9.02
C HIS A 122 -9.89 0.14 7.48
N ASP A 123 -8.70 0.30 6.88
CA ASP A 123 -8.51 0.32 5.42
C ASP A 123 -8.79 -1.03 4.78
N ASP A 124 -8.48 -2.12 5.47
CA ASP A 124 -8.72 -3.47 4.96
C ASP A 124 -10.19 -3.68 4.63
N PHE A 125 -11.07 -3.28 5.57
CA PHE A 125 -12.51 -3.40 5.41
C PHE A 125 -13.05 -2.48 4.31
N ALA A 126 -12.49 -1.26 4.18
CA ALA A 126 -12.88 -0.34 3.12
C ALA A 126 -12.52 -0.88 1.73
N TYR A 127 -11.31 -1.41 1.53
CA TYR A 127 -10.94 -2.04 0.26
C TYR A 127 -11.71 -3.33 -0.02
N LEU A 128 -12.04 -4.11 1.00
CA LEU A 128 -12.88 -5.30 0.86
C LEU A 128 -14.32 -4.94 0.45
N LEU A 129 -14.87 -3.84 0.96
CA LEU A 129 -16.16 -3.30 0.51
C LEU A 129 -16.13 -2.99 -1.00
N ASP A 130 -15.06 -2.37 -1.50
CA ASP A 130 -14.91 -2.12 -2.94
C ASP A 130 -14.84 -3.43 -3.73
N GLY A 131 -14.02 -4.39 -3.28
CA GLY A 131 -13.90 -5.70 -3.92
C GLY A 131 -15.23 -6.44 -4.00
N ASP A 132 -16.00 -6.45 -2.92
CA ASP A 132 -17.33 -7.06 -2.83
C ASP A 132 -18.37 -6.30 -3.69
N THR A 133 -18.20 -4.99 -3.85
CA THR A 133 -19.05 -4.16 -4.71
C THR A 133 -18.81 -4.46 -6.19
N PHE A 134 -17.54 -4.45 -6.61
CA PHE A 134 -17.16 -4.71 -8.00
C PHE A 134 -17.42 -6.16 -8.40
N MET A 135 -17.25 -7.12 -7.49
CA MET A 135 -17.59 -8.53 -7.73
C MET A 135 -19.06 -8.72 -8.08
N ARG A 136 -19.97 -7.87 -7.56
CA ARG A 136 -21.39 -7.88 -7.92
C ARG A 136 -21.72 -7.05 -9.18
N GLY A 137 -20.72 -6.64 -9.95
CA GLY A 137 -20.90 -5.86 -11.18
C GLY A 137 -21.37 -4.42 -10.95
N ARG A 138 -21.23 -3.89 -9.73
CA ARG A 138 -21.58 -2.51 -9.39
C ARG A 138 -20.34 -1.68 -9.22
N MET A 139 -20.38 -0.39 -9.56
CA MET A 139 -19.28 0.56 -9.29
C MET A 139 -19.41 1.27 -7.94
N SER A 140 -20.61 1.28 -7.35
CA SER A 140 -20.91 1.90 -6.05
C SER A 140 -22.25 1.39 -5.53
N ASN A 141 -22.47 1.41 -4.22
CA ASN A 141 -23.75 1.00 -3.64
C ASN A 141 -24.67 2.22 -3.38
N PRO A 142 -25.99 2.05 -3.41
CA PRO A 142 -26.90 3.10 -2.96
C PRO A 142 -26.65 3.42 -1.47
N THR A 143 -26.82 4.68 -1.09
CA THR A 143 -26.79 5.10 0.31
C THR A 143 -27.85 4.35 1.11
N HIS A 144 -27.46 3.80 2.25
CA HIS A 144 -28.38 3.12 3.15
C HIS A 144 -29.36 4.13 3.79
N PRO A 145 -30.67 3.85 3.94
CA PRO A 145 -31.62 4.79 4.54
C PRO A 145 -31.26 5.22 5.98
N LEU A 146 -30.59 4.32 6.71
CA LEU A 146 -30.10 4.54 8.08
C LEU A 146 -28.59 4.79 8.12
N TRP A 147 -27.99 5.29 7.04
CA TRP A 147 -26.54 5.51 6.94
C TRP A 147 -25.89 6.27 8.11
N PRO A 148 -26.54 7.23 8.81
CA PRO A 148 -25.91 7.91 9.95
C PRO A 148 -25.53 6.96 11.09
N HIS A 149 -26.19 5.79 11.18
CA HIS A 149 -25.89 4.77 12.18
C HIS A 149 -24.86 3.74 11.71
N PHE A 150 -24.45 3.79 10.44
CA PHE A 150 -23.48 2.88 9.82
C PHE A 150 -22.20 3.60 9.39
N GLU A 151 -22.02 4.86 9.78
CA GLU A 151 -20.77 5.57 9.51
C GLU A 151 -19.57 4.83 10.07
N THR A 152 -18.53 4.72 9.25
CA THR A 152 -17.30 4.03 9.61
C THR A 152 -16.12 4.63 8.86
N MET A 153 -14.92 4.32 9.31
CA MET A 153 -13.68 4.86 8.77
C MET A 153 -13.50 4.48 7.30
N HIS A 154 -13.04 5.44 6.48
CA HIS A 154 -12.70 5.29 5.05
C HIS A 154 -13.83 4.85 4.11
N VAL A 155 -15.08 4.86 4.59
CA VAL A 155 -16.26 4.56 3.78
C VAL A 155 -17.08 5.84 3.61
N LEU A 156 -17.26 6.25 2.36
CA LEU A 156 -18.30 7.22 2.01
C LEU A 156 -19.65 6.56 2.21
N GLN A 157 -20.54 7.20 2.95
CA GLN A 157 -21.95 6.78 3.04
C GLN A 157 -22.85 7.56 2.08
N VAL A 158 -22.53 8.84 1.84
CA VAL A 158 -23.26 9.75 0.97
C VAL A 158 -22.29 10.38 -0.03
N PRO A 159 -22.64 10.49 -1.32
CA PRO A 159 -23.93 10.16 -1.95
C PRO A 159 -24.10 8.67 -2.33
N ARG A 160 -23.07 7.86 -2.14
CA ARG A 160 -23.06 6.42 -2.43
C ARG A 160 -22.22 5.71 -1.38
N THR A 161 -22.61 4.48 -1.01
CA THR A 161 -21.87 3.67 -0.03
C THR A 161 -20.71 2.92 -0.71
N ILE A 162 -19.47 3.37 -0.49
CA ILE A 162 -18.26 2.82 -1.13
C ILE A 162 -17.01 3.29 -0.37
N SER A 163 -15.83 2.68 -0.60
CA SER A 163 -14.58 3.23 -0.07
C SER A 163 -14.28 4.62 -0.66
N LYS A 164 -13.57 5.45 0.11
CA LYS A 164 -12.99 6.70 -0.42
C LYS A 164 -11.80 6.49 -1.36
N TYR A 165 -11.23 5.28 -1.39
CA TYR A 165 -9.96 5.00 -2.04
C TYR A 165 -10.05 4.88 -3.57
N PRO A 166 -8.92 5.00 -4.28
CA PRO A 166 -8.84 4.71 -5.70
C PRO A 166 -9.22 3.26 -6.04
N VAL A 167 -9.80 3.08 -7.23
CA VAL A 167 -10.46 1.85 -7.69
C VAL A 167 -9.56 0.60 -7.78
N GLY A 168 -8.23 0.76 -7.88
CA GLY A 168 -7.31 -0.32 -8.25
C GLY A 168 -7.23 -1.49 -7.27
N GLN A 169 -7.19 -1.21 -5.96
CA GLN A 169 -7.09 -2.26 -4.95
C GLN A 169 -8.40 -3.06 -4.85
N GLY A 170 -9.56 -2.38 -4.91
CA GLY A 170 -10.86 -3.07 -4.96
C GLY A 170 -10.99 -3.96 -6.18
N LEU A 171 -10.56 -3.51 -7.38
CA LEU A 171 -10.57 -4.34 -8.59
C LEU A 171 -9.69 -5.58 -8.45
N THR A 172 -8.55 -5.43 -7.79
CA THR A 172 -7.64 -6.54 -7.48
C THR A 172 -8.33 -7.59 -6.60
N PHE A 173 -9.05 -7.15 -5.57
CA PHE A 173 -9.80 -8.06 -4.69
C PHE A 173 -10.97 -8.73 -5.38
N ALA A 174 -11.73 -7.99 -6.19
CA ALA A 174 -12.79 -8.58 -6.99
C ALA A 174 -12.25 -9.67 -7.92
N ALA A 175 -11.15 -9.39 -8.62
CA ALA A 175 -10.48 -10.37 -9.48
C ALA A 175 -9.97 -11.58 -8.68
N GLY A 176 -9.37 -11.37 -7.51
CA GLY A 176 -8.90 -12.44 -6.63
C GLY A 176 -10.01 -13.35 -6.13
N SER A 177 -11.12 -12.76 -5.70
CA SER A 177 -12.31 -13.48 -5.25
C SER A 177 -12.97 -14.27 -6.39
N ILE A 178 -13.08 -13.69 -7.59
CA ILE A 178 -13.70 -14.35 -8.75
C ILE A 178 -12.81 -15.46 -9.31
N LEU A 179 -11.53 -15.19 -9.55
CA LEU A 179 -10.63 -16.10 -10.26
C LEU A 179 -10.04 -17.17 -9.35
N PHE A 180 -9.79 -16.81 -8.10
CA PHE A 180 -9.06 -17.67 -7.16
C PHE A 180 -9.84 -17.94 -5.88
N GLY A 181 -11.07 -17.46 -5.71
CA GLY A 181 -11.87 -17.69 -4.51
C GLY A 181 -11.37 -16.98 -3.25
N HIS A 182 -10.35 -16.11 -3.35
CA HIS A 182 -9.87 -15.33 -2.21
C HIS A 182 -9.13 -14.05 -2.67
N PRO A 183 -9.44 -12.87 -2.11
CA PRO A 183 -8.87 -11.58 -2.54
C PRO A 183 -7.33 -11.54 -2.47
N LEU A 184 -6.72 -12.03 -1.38
CA LEU A 184 -5.25 -12.01 -1.21
C LEU A 184 -4.49 -12.81 -2.26
N ARG A 185 -5.09 -13.79 -2.93
CA ARG A 185 -4.40 -14.59 -3.95
C ARG A 185 -3.99 -13.72 -5.16
N ALA A 186 -4.84 -12.76 -5.53
CA ALA A 186 -4.48 -11.77 -6.56
C ALA A 186 -3.36 -10.83 -6.08
N VAL A 187 -3.35 -10.45 -4.79
CA VAL A 187 -2.27 -9.64 -4.20
C VAL A 187 -0.94 -10.37 -4.30
N TRP A 188 -0.87 -11.65 -3.98
CA TRP A 188 0.38 -12.43 -4.06
C TRP A 188 0.92 -12.49 -5.49
N ILE A 189 0.04 -12.65 -6.48
CA ILE A 189 0.41 -12.65 -7.91
C ILE A 189 0.92 -11.26 -8.32
N ILE A 190 0.20 -10.19 -7.96
CA ILE A 190 0.61 -8.81 -8.22
C ILE A 190 1.93 -8.49 -7.51
N GLY A 191 2.12 -9.00 -6.30
CA GLY A 191 3.36 -8.89 -5.56
C GLY A 191 4.55 -9.50 -6.26
N ALA A 192 4.40 -10.75 -6.70
CA ALA A 192 5.43 -11.42 -7.47
C ALA A 192 5.71 -10.70 -8.81
N ALA A 193 4.66 -10.18 -9.47
CA ALA A 193 4.81 -9.34 -10.66
C ALA A 193 5.52 -8.01 -10.35
N ALA A 194 5.26 -7.40 -9.20
CA ALA A 194 5.91 -6.18 -8.75
C ALA A 194 7.39 -6.42 -8.43
N CYS A 195 7.73 -7.52 -7.76
CA CYS A 195 9.11 -7.98 -7.55
C CYS A 195 9.84 -8.20 -8.88
N ALA A 196 9.18 -8.86 -9.85
CA ALA A 196 9.71 -9.08 -11.19
C ALA A 196 9.91 -7.77 -11.96
N ALA A 197 8.95 -6.84 -11.88
CA ALA A 197 9.07 -5.52 -12.49
C ALA A 197 10.20 -4.70 -11.85
N MET A 198 10.40 -4.82 -10.55
CA MET A 198 11.52 -4.17 -9.86
C MET A 198 12.86 -4.79 -10.25
N TRP A 199 12.94 -6.11 -10.34
CA TRP A 199 14.09 -6.81 -10.94
C TRP A 199 14.36 -6.28 -12.35
N TRP A 200 13.33 -6.15 -13.19
CA TRP A 200 13.47 -5.65 -14.55
C TRP A 200 13.95 -4.19 -14.59
N ALA A 201 13.41 -3.33 -13.75
CA ALA A 201 13.89 -1.96 -13.59
C ALA A 201 15.38 -1.94 -13.22
N LEU A 202 15.78 -2.69 -12.18
CA LEU A 202 17.19 -2.81 -11.81
C LEU A 202 18.04 -3.39 -12.94
N ARG A 203 17.51 -4.35 -13.72
CA ARG A 203 18.21 -4.98 -14.85
C ARG A 203 18.49 -3.99 -15.98
N VAL A 204 17.66 -2.97 -16.14
CA VAL A 204 17.83 -1.86 -17.10
C VAL A 204 18.95 -0.90 -16.65
N TRP A 205 19.03 -0.61 -15.35
CA TRP A 205 19.91 0.43 -14.81
C TRP A 205 21.22 -0.09 -14.20
N THR A 206 21.31 -1.40 -13.95
CA THR A 206 22.43 -2.05 -13.24
C THR A 206 22.88 -3.34 -13.93
N THR A 207 23.70 -4.16 -13.24
CA THR A 207 24.17 -5.44 -13.77
C THR A 207 23.18 -6.58 -13.46
N PRO A 208 23.13 -7.67 -14.27
CA PRO A 208 22.36 -8.88 -13.98
C PRO A 208 22.48 -9.42 -12.55
N ALA A 209 23.69 -9.43 -11.98
CA ALA A 209 23.91 -9.92 -10.62
C ALA A 209 23.27 -9.00 -9.58
N LEU A 210 23.47 -7.68 -9.69
CA LEU A 210 22.83 -6.71 -8.80
C LEU A 210 21.32 -6.65 -8.98
N ALA A 211 20.82 -6.83 -10.19
CA ALA A 211 19.40 -6.90 -10.48
C ALA A 211 18.76 -8.13 -9.82
N LEU A 212 19.37 -9.31 -9.96
CA LEU A 212 18.91 -10.53 -9.28
C LEU A 212 18.90 -10.36 -7.77
N LEU A 213 20.02 -9.89 -7.19
CA LEU A 213 20.12 -9.65 -5.75
C LEU A 213 19.09 -8.63 -5.26
N GLY A 214 18.88 -7.54 -6.01
CA GLY A 214 17.88 -6.52 -5.66
C GLY A 214 16.45 -7.03 -5.80
N GLY A 215 16.13 -7.81 -6.83
CA GLY A 215 14.83 -8.46 -6.97
C GLY A 215 14.54 -9.44 -5.82
N MET A 216 15.55 -10.23 -5.44
CA MET A 216 15.46 -11.12 -4.28
C MET A 216 15.29 -10.35 -2.97
N ALA A 217 16.06 -9.26 -2.79
CA ALA A 217 15.95 -8.40 -1.62
C ALA A 217 14.54 -7.80 -1.48
N VAL A 218 13.94 -7.39 -2.60
CA VAL A 218 12.57 -6.86 -2.64
C VAL A 218 11.54 -7.93 -2.31
N ALA A 219 11.70 -9.15 -2.82
CA ALA A 219 10.80 -10.27 -2.55
C ALA A 219 10.73 -10.67 -1.06
N ILE A 220 11.81 -10.44 -0.30
CA ILE A 220 11.87 -10.70 1.15
C ILE A 220 11.87 -9.42 1.99
N HIS A 221 11.62 -8.27 1.36
CA HIS A 221 11.68 -6.98 2.06
C HIS A 221 10.54 -6.89 3.08
N PRO A 222 10.77 -6.43 4.32
CA PRO A 222 9.74 -6.40 5.38
C PRO A 222 8.43 -5.72 4.95
N THR A 223 8.52 -4.54 4.35
CA THR A 223 7.36 -3.82 3.80
C THR A 223 6.66 -4.59 2.69
N MET A 224 7.39 -5.35 1.85
CA MET A 224 6.77 -6.20 0.84
C MET A 224 5.97 -7.31 1.50
N LEU A 225 6.54 -7.96 2.52
CA LEU A 225 5.86 -9.04 3.25
C LEU A 225 4.59 -8.52 3.92
N GLU A 226 4.66 -7.37 4.58
CA GLU A 226 3.51 -6.69 5.16
C GLU A 226 2.42 -6.40 4.12
N TRP A 227 2.80 -5.91 2.93
CA TRP A 227 1.84 -5.67 1.84
C TRP A 227 1.22 -6.94 1.28
N MET A 228 1.93 -8.07 1.30
CA MET A 228 1.41 -9.37 0.85
C MET A 228 0.50 -10.04 1.89
N GLU A 229 0.58 -9.59 3.14
CA GLU A 229 -0.17 -10.14 4.27
C GLU A 229 -1.30 -9.21 4.75
N SER A 230 -1.53 -8.09 4.08
CA SER A 230 -2.54 -7.09 4.43
C SER A 230 -3.47 -6.77 3.26
N TYR A 231 -4.62 -6.15 3.56
CA TYR A 231 -5.59 -5.76 2.54
C TYR A 231 -5.46 -4.28 2.11
N HIS A 232 -4.48 -3.56 2.64
CA HIS A 232 -4.19 -2.15 2.33
C HIS A 232 -2.76 -1.91 1.79
N GLY A 233 -2.12 -2.96 1.25
CA GLY A 233 -0.73 -2.94 0.78
C GLY A 233 -0.44 -2.08 -0.45
N GLY A 234 0.84 -1.81 -0.68
CA GLY A 234 1.36 -0.97 -1.77
C GLY A 234 1.85 -1.70 -3.02
N ALA A 235 1.64 -3.02 -3.14
CA ALA A 235 2.20 -3.85 -4.19
C ALA A 235 1.84 -3.41 -5.62
N LEU A 236 0.57 -3.05 -5.83
CA LEU A 236 0.07 -2.61 -7.13
C LEU A 236 0.68 -1.26 -7.56
N ALA A 237 0.85 -0.35 -6.60
CA ALA A 237 1.54 0.92 -6.83
C ALA A 237 3.04 0.69 -7.13
N MET A 238 3.69 -0.22 -6.40
CA MET A 238 5.08 -0.59 -6.66
C MET A 238 5.25 -1.19 -8.06
N LEU A 239 4.34 -2.08 -8.49
CA LEU A 239 4.33 -2.59 -9.86
C LEU A 239 4.28 -1.44 -10.88
N GLY A 240 3.38 -0.48 -10.68
CA GLY A 240 3.26 0.70 -11.55
C GLY A 240 4.55 1.54 -11.60
N GLY A 241 5.12 1.86 -10.44
CA GLY A 241 6.38 2.60 -10.35
C GLY A 241 7.58 1.86 -10.95
N ALA A 242 7.68 0.55 -10.74
CA ALA A 242 8.73 -0.28 -11.29
C ALA A 242 8.65 -0.37 -12.82
N LEU A 243 7.44 -0.53 -13.39
CA LEU A 243 7.23 -0.50 -14.84
C LEU A 243 7.63 0.84 -15.45
N LEU A 244 7.32 1.96 -14.78
CA LEU A 244 7.76 3.28 -15.21
C LEU A 244 9.28 3.42 -15.21
N LEU A 245 9.94 3.01 -14.12
CA LEU A 245 11.40 3.06 -14.01
C LEU A 245 12.09 2.18 -15.04
N ALA A 246 11.59 0.96 -15.28
CA ALA A 246 12.09 0.08 -16.32
C ALA A 246 11.94 0.72 -17.72
N SER A 247 10.79 1.36 -17.96
CA SER A 247 10.46 1.96 -19.24
C SER A 247 11.24 3.23 -19.57
N ALA A 248 11.84 3.89 -18.57
CA ALA A 248 12.76 5.01 -18.77
C ALA A 248 14.13 4.59 -19.38
N GLY A 249 14.36 3.27 -19.57
CA GLY A 249 15.51 2.73 -20.28
C GLY A 249 15.62 3.10 -21.77
N LYS A 250 16.58 2.50 -22.49
CA LYS A 250 16.96 2.92 -23.85
C LYS A 250 15.99 2.49 -24.97
N ASP A 251 15.08 1.54 -24.77
CA ASP A 251 14.21 0.99 -25.83
C ASP A 251 12.82 1.68 -25.93
N LYS A 252 12.29 1.85 -27.15
CA LYS A 252 10.97 2.45 -27.44
C LYS A 252 9.81 1.46 -27.28
N THR A 253 10.06 0.15 -27.30
CA THR A 253 9.05 -0.88 -27.04
C THR A 253 8.40 -0.77 -25.66
N PHE A 254 9.03 -0.02 -24.75
CA PHE A 254 8.57 0.20 -23.39
C PHE A 254 7.42 1.23 -23.25
N GLY A 255 6.97 1.87 -24.33
CA GLY A 255 5.88 2.86 -24.28
C GLY A 255 4.55 2.32 -23.72
N ALA A 256 4.18 1.08 -24.07
CA ALA A 256 2.98 0.45 -23.53
C ALA A 256 3.13 0.11 -22.04
N MET A 257 4.31 -0.36 -21.63
CA MET A 257 4.61 -0.66 -20.21
C MET A 257 4.63 0.62 -19.36
N ALA A 258 5.16 1.73 -19.90
CA ALA A 258 5.09 3.02 -19.26
C ALA A 258 3.62 3.45 -19.03
N ALA A 259 2.78 3.32 -20.05
CA ALA A 259 1.36 3.65 -19.95
C ALA A 259 0.64 2.80 -18.88
N ILE A 260 0.90 1.49 -18.84
CA ILE A 260 0.39 0.62 -17.76
C ILE A 260 0.86 1.13 -16.40
N GLY A 261 2.14 1.47 -16.26
CA GLY A 261 2.69 2.02 -15.03
C GLY A 261 1.99 3.30 -14.56
N VAL A 262 1.74 4.25 -15.47
CA VAL A 262 0.96 5.48 -15.18
C VAL A 262 -0.45 5.13 -14.72
N VAL A 263 -1.16 4.25 -15.44
CA VAL A 263 -2.54 3.89 -15.09
C VAL A 263 -2.59 3.22 -13.73
N LEU A 264 -1.70 2.26 -13.45
CA LEU A 264 -1.63 1.57 -12.16
C LEU A 264 -1.41 2.55 -11.01
N LEU A 265 -0.51 3.52 -11.16
CA LEU A 265 -0.29 4.56 -10.18
C LEU A 265 -1.52 5.47 -10.02
N ALA A 266 -2.15 5.89 -11.12
CA ALA A 266 -3.33 6.74 -11.07
C ALA A 266 -4.52 6.07 -10.34
N ILE A 267 -4.69 4.76 -10.49
CA ILE A 267 -5.77 4.00 -9.84
C ILE A 267 -5.42 3.49 -8.44
N THR A 268 -4.23 3.80 -7.91
CA THR A 268 -3.80 3.35 -6.57
C THR A 268 -3.28 4.48 -5.70
N ARG A 269 -2.33 5.26 -6.22
CA ARG A 269 -1.56 6.31 -5.53
C ARG A 269 -1.42 7.51 -6.47
N PRO A 270 -2.53 8.24 -6.77
CA PRO A 270 -2.53 9.27 -7.80
C PRO A 270 -1.58 10.43 -7.49
N TYR A 271 -1.42 10.79 -6.21
CA TYR A 271 -0.53 11.87 -5.80
C TYR A 271 0.95 11.49 -5.93
N GLU A 272 1.36 10.38 -5.31
CA GLU A 272 2.74 9.89 -5.38
C GLU A 272 3.12 9.51 -6.82
N GLY A 273 2.16 8.91 -7.53
CA GLY A 273 2.26 8.59 -8.95
C GLY A 273 2.49 9.80 -9.83
N LEU A 274 1.76 10.89 -9.60
CA LEU A 274 1.93 12.15 -10.34
C LEU A 274 3.34 12.72 -10.13
N ILE A 275 3.82 12.76 -8.88
CA ILE A 275 5.18 13.24 -8.58
C ILE A 275 6.23 12.43 -9.35
N LEU A 276 6.12 11.09 -9.31
CA LEU A 276 7.01 10.22 -10.06
C LEU A 276 6.91 10.48 -11.57
N CYS A 277 5.70 10.55 -12.12
CA CYS A 277 5.46 10.80 -13.54
C CYS A 277 6.05 12.15 -13.99
N ILE A 278 6.00 13.19 -13.17
CA ILE A 278 6.64 14.49 -13.45
C ILE A 278 8.16 14.31 -13.48
N ALA A 279 8.74 13.65 -12.48
CA ALA A 279 10.19 13.49 -12.34
C ALA A 279 10.85 12.78 -13.54
N ILE A 280 10.16 11.79 -14.14
CA ILE A 280 10.69 11.02 -15.28
C ILE A 280 9.96 11.30 -16.61
N GLY A 281 8.97 12.21 -16.61
CA GLY A 281 8.06 12.44 -17.74
C GLY A 281 8.75 12.93 -19.01
N VAL A 282 9.81 13.72 -18.88
CA VAL A 282 10.63 14.19 -20.01
C VAL A 282 11.33 13.04 -20.74
N VAL A 283 11.70 11.98 -20.02
CA VAL A 283 12.27 10.77 -20.64
C VAL A 283 11.17 9.96 -21.32
N LEU A 284 10.00 9.84 -20.68
CA LEU A 284 8.89 9.02 -21.15
C LEU A 284 8.12 9.61 -22.33
N ILE A 285 8.11 10.94 -22.51
CA ILE A 285 7.37 11.57 -23.63
C ILE A 285 7.90 11.11 -25.00
N ARG A 286 9.20 10.79 -25.08
CA ARG A 286 9.85 10.24 -26.28
C ARG A 286 9.53 8.76 -26.52
N ARG A 287 8.80 8.12 -25.60
CA ARG A 287 8.43 6.70 -25.60
C ARG A 287 6.94 6.48 -25.83
N VAL A 288 6.16 7.54 -26.07
CA VAL A 288 4.72 7.42 -26.33
C VAL A 288 4.48 6.60 -27.61
N THR A 289 3.63 5.57 -27.50
CA THR A 289 3.20 4.73 -28.62
C THR A 289 1.68 4.78 -28.75
N PRO A 290 1.10 4.48 -29.93
CA PRO A 290 -0.36 4.43 -30.09
C PRO A 290 -1.06 3.49 -29.10
N ILE A 291 -0.44 2.34 -28.82
CA ILE A 291 -0.92 1.38 -27.82
C ILE A 291 -0.86 2.00 -26.42
N GLY A 292 0.24 2.70 -26.08
CA GLY A 292 0.35 3.42 -24.82
C GLY A 292 -0.73 4.48 -24.65
N ILE A 293 -1.04 5.24 -25.70
CA ILE A 293 -2.14 6.23 -25.69
C ILE A 293 -3.48 5.53 -25.42
N ALA A 294 -3.78 4.42 -26.10
CA ALA A 294 -5.00 3.66 -25.88
C ALA A 294 -5.13 3.17 -24.43
N ILE A 295 -4.04 2.69 -23.83
CA ILE A 295 -3.99 2.26 -22.42
C ILE A 295 -4.28 3.45 -21.50
N LEU A 296 -3.65 4.60 -21.73
CA LEU A 296 -3.90 5.81 -20.93
C LEU A 296 -5.35 6.27 -21.04
N LEU A 297 -5.93 6.28 -22.25
CA LEU A 297 -7.34 6.66 -22.45
C LEU A 297 -8.29 5.68 -21.75
N ALA A 298 -8.00 4.37 -21.79
CA ALA A 298 -8.79 3.37 -21.07
C ALA A 298 -8.71 3.57 -19.55
N GLY A 299 -7.52 3.86 -19.01
CA GLY A 299 -7.33 4.18 -17.59
C GLY A 299 -8.08 5.45 -17.16
N LEU A 300 -8.00 6.51 -17.96
CA LEU A 300 -8.74 7.76 -17.72
C LEU A 300 -10.26 7.54 -17.79
N ALA A 301 -10.74 6.75 -18.75
CA ALA A 301 -12.14 6.39 -18.86
C ALA A 301 -12.64 5.61 -17.63
N LEU A 302 -11.83 4.66 -17.12
CA LEU A 302 -12.13 3.93 -15.89
C LEU A 302 -12.24 4.87 -14.67
N ILE A 303 -11.27 5.76 -14.49
CA ILE A 303 -11.27 6.74 -13.39
C ILE A 303 -12.48 7.67 -13.49
N ALA A 304 -12.74 8.24 -14.67
CA ALA A 304 -13.87 9.12 -14.91
C ALA A 304 -15.21 8.41 -14.67
N TRP A 305 -15.34 7.16 -15.11
CA TRP A 305 -16.53 6.35 -14.89
C TRP A 305 -16.74 6.03 -13.41
N ASN A 306 -15.69 5.63 -12.69
CA ASN A 306 -15.75 5.37 -11.25
C ASN A 306 -16.14 6.64 -10.47
N ASN A 307 -15.46 7.76 -10.72
CA ASN A 307 -15.78 9.04 -10.10
C ASN A 307 -17.24 9.44 -10.36
N ARG A 308 -17.69 9.40 -11.62
CA ARG A 308 -19.09 9.73 -11.98
C ARG A 308 -20.10 8.81 -11.31
N SER A 309 -19.79 7.52 -11.19
CA SER A 309 -20.67 6.53 -10.56
C SER A 309 -20.80 6.70 -9.05
N ILE A 310 -19.84 7.39 -8.42
CA ILE A 310 -19.83 7.65 -6.98
C ILE A 310 -20.36 9.06 -6.70
N THR A 311 -19.78 10.08 -7.31
CA THR A 311 -20.01 11.49 -6.96
C THR A 311 -20.99 12.20 -7.89
N GLY A 312 -21.41 11.56 -8.99
CA GLY A 312 -22.18 12.18 -10.07
C GLY A 312 -21.32 13.01 -11.04
N ASN A 313 -20.03 13.24 -10.75
CA ASN A 313 -19.13 14.05 -11.56
C ASN A 313 -17.82 13.30 -11.88
N PRO A 314 -17.44 13.13 -13.16
CA PRO A 314 -16.22 12.40 -13.53
C PRO A 314 -14.91 13.03 -13.03
N PHE A 315 -14.92 14.32 -12.67
CA PHE A 315 -13.75 15.07 -12.24
C PHE A 315 -13.63 15.23 -10.72
N VAL A 316 -14.60 14.72 -9.95
CA VAL A 316 -14.59 14.81 -8.48
C VAL A 316 -14.23 13.45 -7.91
N LEU A 317 -13.06 13.39 -7.26
CA LEU A 317 -12.57 12.17 -6.61
C LEU A 317 -13.41 11.82 -5.37
N PRO A 318 -13.75 10.53 -5.17
CA PRO A 318 -14.38 10.06 -3.93
C PRO A 318 -13.59 10.47 -2.69
N TYR A 319 -12.26 10.37 -2.74
CA TYR A 319 -11.37 10.79 -1.67
C TYR A 319 -11.65 12.24 -1.22
N SER A 320 -11.69 13.19 -2.16
CA SER A 320 -11.95 14.60 -1.84
C SER A 320 -13.36 14.85 -1.30
N VAL A 321 -14.35 14.05 -1.69
CA VAL A 321 -15.71 14.12 -1.10
C VAL A 321 -15.70 13.65 0.34
N TYR A 322 -14.97 12.56 0.62
CA TYR A 322 -14.83 12.02 1.96
C TYR A 322 -14.14 13.03 2.89
N GLU A 323 -13.00 13.57 2.49
CA GLU A 323 -12.27 14.52 3.35
C GLU A 323 -13.11 15.78 3.65
N ARG A 324 -13.86 16.30 2.67
CA ARG A 324 -14.77 17.43 2.92
C ARG A 324 -15.90 17.14 3.91
N GLN A 325 -16.31 15.88 4.06
CA GLN A 325 -17.38 15.48 4.97
C GLN A 325 -16.86 15.16 6.36
N TYR A 326 -15.68 14.54 6.44
CA TYR A 326 -15.21 13.86 7.64
C TYR A 326 -13.90 14.41 8.22
N ASP A 327 -13.07 15.07 7.42
CA ASP A 327 -11.79 15.61 7.89
C ASP A 327 -11.94 17.12 8.18
N PRO A 328 -11.63 17.57 9.41
CA PRO A 328 -11.62 18.99 9.74
C PRO A 328 -10.49 19.77 9.06
N ALA A 329 -9.47 19.08 8.51
CA ALA A 329 -8.32 19.71 7.87
C ALA A 329 -8.36 19.55 6.34
N PRO A 330 -8.03 20.60 5.58
CA PRO A 330 -7.86 20.48 4.13
C PRO A 330 -6.62 19.63 3.80
N ASN A 331 -6.67 18.92 2.67
CA ASN A 331 -5.52 18.12 2.21
C ASN A 331 -4.36 19.01 1.76
N PHE A 332 -4.69 20.20 1.24
CA PHE A 332 -3.73 21.15 0.71
C PHE A 332 -3.90 22.53 1.33
N LEU A 333 -2.77 23.25 1.48
CA LEU A 333 -2.72 24.58 2.11
C LEU A 333 -3.60 25.64 1.43
N TRP A 334 -3.98 25.42 0.17
CA TRP A 334 -4.80 26.35 -0.62
C TRP A 334 -6.30 26.01 -0.61
N GLU A 335 -6.68 24.84 -0.09
CA GLU A 335 -8.09 24.49 0.10
C GLU A 335 -8.60 25.26 1.32
N ARG A 336 -9.71 25.99 1.15
CA ARG A 336 -10.38 26.78 2.18
C ARG A 336 -11.52 26.00 2.80
#